data_AF-A0A450WXL7-F1
#
_entry.id   AF-A0A450WXL7-F1
#
_cell.length_a   1.000
_cell.length_b   1.000
_cell.length_c   1.000
_cell.angle_alpha   90.00
_cell.angle_beta   90.00
_cell.angle_gamma   90.00
#
_symmetry.space_group_name_H-M   'P 1'
#
loop_
_entity.id
_entity.type
_entity.pdbx_description
1 polymer ?
#
loop_
_entity_poly.entity_id
_entity_poly.type
_entity_poly.pdbx_seq_one_letter_code
_entity_poly.pdbx_strand_id
1 'polypeptide(L)'
;MKDDYSFRCPNCMARTPIDVAIAHEEARDAVLAAFGLSGNLGWVTLRYLGLFRTGTGRLSFRTITKRLEEITPDIRAGRIDRKGREYPAPTEAWIWAMEKMLEYRDAGRLELPMKNHGYLYEIISGYRRTAMVTASEATSTPRPAGGAPSKTMEGIAALERLRHGR
;
A
#
# COMPACT_ATOMS: atom_id res chain seq x y z
N MET A 1 11.75 -27.99 28.19
CA MET A 1 12.05 -26.58 27.83
C MET A 1 10.79 -26.03 27.20
N LYS A 2 10.14 -25.02 27.79
CA LYS A 2 8.82 -24.53 27.34
C LYS A 2 8.95 -23.78 26.01
N ASP A 3 7.98 -24.00 25.13
CA ASP A 3 7.89 -23.51 23.73
C ASP A 3 7.73 -21.98 23.57
N ASP A 4 8.51 -21.18 24.29
CA ASP A 4 8.31 -19.71 24.42
C ASP A 4 8.55 -18.92 23.12
N TYR A 5 9.11 -19.55 22.08
CA TYR A 5 9.40 -18.90 20.79
C TYR A 5 8.66 -19.50 19.59
N SER A 6 7.57 -20.26 19.84
CA SER A 6 6.76 -20.86 18.77
C SER A 6 5.52 -20.05 18.44
N PHE A 7 5.13 -20.02 17.16
CA PHE A 7 3.88 -19.40 16.71
C PHE A 7 2.90 -20.45 16.19
N ARG A 8 1.60 -20.14 16.22
CA ARG A 8 0.57 -20.99 15.61
C ARG A 8 0.20 -20.45 14.25
N CYS A 9 0.14 -21.33 13.26
CA CYS A 9 -0.45 -20.99 11.98
C CYS A 9 -1.94 -20.67 12.19
N PRO A 10 -2.42 -19.47 11.86
CA PRO A 10 -3.84 -19.12 12.03
C PRO A 10 -4.77 -19.90 11.08
N ASN A 11 -4.22 -20.70 10.15
CA ASN A 11 -5.00 -21.41 9.14
C ASN A 11 -5.14 -22.91 9.43
N CYS A 12 -4.09 -23.58 9.92
CA CYS A 12 -4.11 -25.02 10.22
C CYS A 12 -3.80 -25.34 11.69
N MET A 13 -3.60 -24.30 12.52
CA MET A 13 -3.30 -24.42 13.95
C MET A 13 -2.01 -25.17 14.32
N ALA A 14 -1.22 -25.57 13.32
CA ALA A 14 0.11 -26.12 13.52
C ALA A 14 0.98 -25.15 14.31
N ARG A 15 1.68 -25.67 15.33
CA ARG A 15 2.66 -24.93 16.12
C ARG A 15 4.02 -25.10 15.45
N THR A 16 4.67 -24.00 15.12
CA THR A 16 5.98 -24.00 14.46
C THR A 16 6.98 -23.20 15.31
N PRO A 17 8.11 -23.82 15.70
CA PRO A 17 9.25 -23.09 16.27
C PRO A 17 9.83 -22.10 15.26
N ILE A 18 10.27 -20.92 15.72
CA ILE A 18 10.74 -19.87 14.80
C ILE A 18 12.00 -20.26 14.00
N ASP A 19 12.91 -21.01 14.64
CA ASP A 19 14.14 -21.54 14.05
C ASP A 19 13.85 -22.50 12.90
N VAL A 20 12.87 -23.39 13.06
CA VAL A 20 12.41 -24.31 12.00
C VAL A 20 11.79 -23.54 10.83
N ALA A 21 11.04 -22.48 11.11
CA ALA A 21 10.46 -21.65 10.05
C ALA A 21 11.53 -20.91 9.23
N ILE A 22 12.57 -20.38 9.89
CA ILE A 22 13.68 -19.65 9.24
C ILE A 22 14.59 -20.60 8.45
N ALA A 23 14.76 -21.82 8.92
CA ALA A 23 15.60 -22.83 8.27
C ALA A 23 15.04 -23.30 6.92
N HIS A 24 13.75 -23.08 6.62
CA HIS A 24 13.14 -23.48 5.35
C HIS A 24 13.53 -22.54 4.21
N GLU A 25 14.47 -22.98 3.37
CA GLU A 25 15.08 -22.19 2.29
C GLU A 25 14.05 -21.66 1.29
N GLU A 26 13.16 -22.51 0.78
CA GLU A 26 12.11 -22.09 -0.17
C GLU A 26 11.14 -21.06 0.43
N ALA A 27 10.92 -21.10 1.75
CA ALA A 27 10.06 -20.14 2.44
C ALA A 27 10.77 -18.79 2.56
N ARG A 28 12.08 -18.82 2.85
CA ARG A 28 12.93 -17.63 2.91
C ARG A 28 12.99 -16.95 1.54
N ASP A 29 13.18 -17.71 0.47
CA ASP A 29 13.24 -17.19 -0.89
C ASP A 29 11.90 -16.57 -1.30
N ALA A 30 10.78 -17.21 -0.98
CA ALA A 30 9.45 -16.65 -1.23
C ALA A 30 9.22 -15.34 -0.45
N VAL A 31 9.68 -15.27 0.80
CA VAL A 31 9.62 -14.06 1.63
C VAL A 31 10.51 -12.96 1.06
N LEU A 32 11.75 -13.27 0.68
CA LEU A 32 12.68 -12.32 0.06
C LEU A 32 12.16 -11.80 -1.29
N ALA A 33 11.59 -12.67 -2.13
CA ALA A 33 10.96 -12.29 -3.39
C ALA A 33 9.78 -11.34 -3.16
N ALA A 34 8.97 -11.60 -2.15
CA ALA A 34 7.89 -10.69 -1.76
C ALA A 34 8.43 -9.35 -1.24
N PHE A 35 9.45 -9.34 -0.38
CA PHE A 35 10.07 -8.10 0.11
C PHE A 35 10.85 -7.33 -0.96
N GLY A 36 11.21 -7.98 -2.08
CA GLY A 36 11.69 -7.31 -3.29
C GLY A 36 10.63 -6.43 -3.97
N LEU A 37 9.34 -6.61 -3.64
CA LEU A 37 8.25 -5.70 -3.97
C LEU A 37 8.14 -4.67 -2.83
N SER A 38 8.55 -3.43 -3.09
CA SER A 38 8.59 -2.30 -2.14
C SER A 38 7.66 -2.40 -0.91
N GLY A 39 8.24 -2.58 0.28
CA GLY A 39 7.58 -2.38 1.57
C GLY A 39 6.25 -3.12 1.77
N ASN A 40 5.16 -2.37 1.92
CA ASN A 40 3.82 -2.89 2.22
C ASN A 40 3.25 -3.79 1.11
N LEU A 41 3.68 -3.61 -0.14
CA LEU A 41 3.20 -4.43 -1.27
C LEU A 41 3.62 -5.90 -1.10
N GLY A 42 4.87 -6.15 -0.71
CA GLY A 42 5.35 -7.51 -0.44
C GLY A 42 4.54 -8.21 0.66
N TRP A 43 4.30 -7.50 1.76
CA TRP A 43 3.56 -8.01 2.91
C TRP A 43 2.12 -8.41 2.55
N VAL A 44 1.38 -7.50 1.92
CA VAL A 44 -0.01 -7.78 1.54
C VAL A 44 -0.10 -8.86 0.46
N THR A 45 0.89 -8.94 -0.44
CA THR A 45 0.96 -9.99 -1.47
C THR A 45 1.08 -11.38 -0.85
N LEU A 46 1.95 -11.57 0.15
CA LEU A 46 2.06 -12.86 0.85
C LEU A 46 0.75 -13.28 1.51
N ARG A 47 0.04 -12.33 2.15
CA ARG A 47 -1.27 -12.59 2.76
C ARG A 47 -2.32 -12.93 1.72
N TYR A 48 -2.33 -12.20 0.60
CA TYR A 48 -3.21 -12.44 -0.54
C TYR A 48 -3.00 -13.82 -1.18
N LEU A 49 -1.75 -14.28 -1.34
CA LEU A 49 -1.46 -15.62 -1.88
C LEU A 49 -2.06 -16.73 -1.00
N GLY A 50 -2.28 -16.47 0.30
CA GLY A 50 -3.02 -17.36 1.19
C GLY A 50 -4.45 -17.68 0.74
N LEU A 51 -5.08 -16.83 -0.09
CA LEU A 51 -6.43 -17.05 -0.63
C LEU A 51 -6.50 -18.21 -1.65
N PHE A 52 -5.36 -18.72 -2.12
CA PHE A 52 -5.29 -19.85 -3.06
C PHE A 52 -5.17 -21.21 -2.35
N ARG A 53 -5.16 -21.24 -1.01
CA ARG A 53 -5.08 -22.49 -0.23
C ARG A 53 -6.33 -23.35 -0.42
N THR A 54 -6.12 -24.62 -0.72
CA THR A 54 -7.21 -25.60 -0.81
C THR A 54 -7.73 -25.96 0.59
N GLY A 55 -8.89 -26.64 0.67
CA GLY A 55 -9.57 -26.98 1.93
C GLY A 55 -8.76 -27.79 2.94
N THR A 56 -7.60 -28.34 2.57
CA THR A 56 -6.64 -28.97 3.50
C THR A 56 -5.65 -27.98 4.12
N GLY A 57 -5.76 -26.69 3.81
CA GLY A 57 -4.89 -25.62 4.29
C GLY A 57 -3.50 -25.57 3.64
N ARG A 58 -3.18 -26.48 2.70
CA ARG A 58 -1.88 -26.55 2.04
C ARG A 58 -1.86 -25.67 0.78
N LEU A 59 -0.77 -24.92 0.61
CA LEU A 59 -0.41 -24.23 -0.63
C LEU A 59 1.04 -24.58 -0.91
N SER A 60 1.30 -25.21 -2.06
CA SER A 60 2.67 -25.59 -2.43
C SER A 60 3.47 -24.34 -2.82
N PHE A 61 4.78 -24.32 -2.53
CA PHE A 61 5.66 -23.25 -2.99
C PHE A 61 5.62 -23.09 -4.51
N ARG A 62 5.56 -24.20 -5.26
CA ARG A 62 5.34 -24.17 -6.72
C ARG A 62 4.09 -23.37 -7.12
N THR A 63 2.98 -23.53 -6.39
CA THR A 63 1.77 -22.73 -6.64
C THR A 63 1.97 -21.27 -6.26
N ILE A 64 2.63 -20.98 -5.13
CA ILE A 64 2.96 -19.61 -4.69
C ILE A 64 3.77 -18.90 -5.78
N THR A 65 4.89 -19.49 -6.20
CA THR A 65 5.78 -18.95 -7.24
C THR A 65 5.01 -18.70 -8.53
N LYS A 66 4.26 -19.70 -9.03
CA LYS A 66 3.45 -19.55 -10.23
C LYS A 66 2.47 -18.37 -10.14
N ARG A 67 1.74 -18.24 -9.03
CA ARG A 67 0.78 -17.14 -8.84
C ARG A 67 1.46 -15.77 -8.72
N LEU A 68 2.63 -15.72 -8.11
CA LEU A 68 3.40 -14.48 -8.02
C LEU A 68 3.93 -14.05 -9.39
N GLU A 69 4.47 -14.99 -10.17
CA GLU A 69 4.95 -14.76 -11.53
C GLU A 69 3.83 -14.27 -12.47
N GLU A 70 2.59 -14.76 -12.29
CA GLU A 70 1.42 -14.34 -13.08
C GLU A 70 1.12 -12.83 -12.94
N ILE A 71 1.31 -12.22 -11.76
CA ILE A 71 0.98 -10.80 -11.52
C ILE A 71 2.19 -9.85 -11.57
N THR A 72 3.41 -10.38 -11.46
CA THR A 72 4.64 -9.57 -11.39
C THR A 72 4.85 -8.64 -12.61
N PRO A 73 4.61 -9.08 -13.87
CA PRO A 73 4.73 -8.21 -15.03
C PRO A 73 3.81 -6.99 -14.94
N ASP A 74 2.55 -7.17 -14.53
CA ASP A 74 1.56 -6.10 -14.45
C ASP A 74 1.84 -5.14 -13.29
N ILE A 75 2.32 -5.67 -12.15
CA ILE A 75 2.82 -4.86 -11.04
C ILE A 75 3.97 -3.95 -11.52
N ARG A 76 4.96 -4.52 -12.22
CA ARG A 76 6.10 -3.75 -12.74
C ARG A 76 5.69 -2.76 -13.83
N ALA A 77 4.69 -3.12 -14.63
CA ALA A 77 4.14 -2.28 -15.68
C ALA A 77 3.30 -1.11 -15.15
N GLY A 78 2.86 -1.16 -13.88
CA GLY A 78 2.01 -0.15 -13.24
C GLY A 78 0.60 -0.08 -13.83
N ARG A 79 0.14 -1.14 -14.51
CA ARG A 79 -1.13 -1.21 -15.23
C ARG A 79 -1.60 -2.65 -15.40
N ILE A 80 -2.91 -2.84 -15.57
CA ILE A 80 -3.53 -4.13 -15.86
C ILE A 80 -4.41 -4.03 -17.11
N ASP A 81 -4.56 -5.12 -17.85
CA ASP A 81 -5.66 -5.28 -18.81
C ASP A 81 -6.81 -6.03 -18.15
N ARG A 82 -8.02 -5.46 -18.26
CA ARG A 82 -9.24 -6.14 -17.84
C ARG A 82 -10.35 -5.93 -18.85
N LYS A 83 -10.83 -7.02 -19.45
CA LYS A 83 -11.93 -7.01 -20.44
C LYS A 83 -11.59 -6.13 -21.65
N GLY A 84 -10.33 -6.16 -22.11
CA GLY A 84 -9.87 -5.42 -23.29
C GLY A 84 -9.69 -3.91 -23.06
N ARG A 85 -9.59 -3.49 -21.78
CA ARG A 85 -9.33 -2.11 -21.39
C ARG A 85 -8.16 -2.08 -20.42
N GLU A 86 -7.23 -1.17 -20.65
CA GLU A 86 -6.11 -0.91 -19.77
C GLU A 86 -6.54 0.00 -18.61
N TYR A 87 -6.11 -0.33 -17.39
CA TYR A 87 -6.35 0.45 -16.17
C TYR A 87 -5.03 0.78 -15.48
N PRO A 88 -4.85 2.02 -14.98
CA PRO A 88 -3.69 2.34 -14.16
C PRO A 88 -3.73 1.54 -12.86
N ALA A 89 -2.64 0.84 -12.58
CA ALA A 89 -2.48 0.00 -11.40
C ALA A 89 -1.13 0.33 -10.73
N PRO A 90 -0.97 1.56 -10.19
CA PRO A 90 0.21 1.89 -9.41
C PRO A 90 0.25 1.03 -8.14
N THR A 91 1.39 1.00 -7.44
CA THR A 91 1.60 0.17 -6.23
C THR A 91 0.46 0.29 -5.21
N GLU A 92 -0.10 1.49 -5.01
CA GLU A 92 -1.19 1.71 -4.06
C GLU A 92 -2.48 1.00 -4.47
N ALA A 93 -2.75 0.86 -5.77
CA ALA A 93 -3.93 0.16 -6.28
C ALA A 93 -3.87 -1.34 -5.96
N TRP A 94 -2.69 -1.94 -6.08
CA TRP A 94 -2.45 -3.33 -5.73
C TRP A 94 -2.61 -3.58 -4.23
N ILE A 95 -2.00 -2.72 -3.41
CA ILE A 95 -2.12 -2.79 -1.95
C ILE A 95 -3.60 -2.73 -1.55
N TRP A 96 -4.30 -1.68 -1.99
CA TRP A 96 -5.70 -1.46 -1.69
C TRP A 96 -6.58 -2.65 -2.13
N ALA A 97 -6.37 -3.18 -3.33
CA ALA A 97 -7.18 -4.27 -3.86
C ALA A 97 -6.94 -5.59 -3.13
N MET A 98 -5.69 -5.90 -2.77
CA MET A 98 -5.37 -7.09 -1.98
C MET A 98 -5.91 -7.00 -0.55
N GLU A 99 -5.82 -5.83 0.09
CA GLU A 99 -6.43 -5.58 1.40
C GLU A 99 -7.95 -5.75 1.36
N LYS A 100 -8.62 -5.17 0.36
CA LYS A 100 -10.05 -5.38 0.10
C LYS A 100 -10.45 -6.85 -0.01
N MET A 101 -9.66 -7.67 -0.71
CA MET A 101 -9.94 -9.10 -0.81
C MET A 101 -9.75 -9.82 0.52
N LEU A 102 -8.76 -9.43 1.33
CA LEU A 102 -8.57 -9.98 2.66
C LEU A 102 -9.75 -9.63 3.59
N GLU A 103 -10.26 -8.39 3.52
CA GLU A 103 -11.48 -7.98 4.23
C GLU A 103 -12.69 -8.83 3.81
N TYR A 104 -12.86 -9.08 2.51
CA TYR A 104 -13.96 -9.91 2.01
C TYR A 104 -13.84 -11.37 2.44
N ARG A 105 -12.62 -11.92 2.53
CA ARG A 105 -12.41 -13.24 3.15
C ARG A 105 -12.88 -13.22 4.60
N ASP A 106 -12.43 -12.24 5.38
CA ASP A 106 -12.70 -12.19 6.82
C ASP A 106 -14.19 -11.98 7.10
N ALA A 107 -14.91 -11.33 6.18
CA ALA A 107 -16.37 -11.21 6.18
C ALA A 107 -17.12 -12.45 5.62
N GLY A 108 -16.43 -13.52 5.22
CA GLY A 108 -17.03 -14.73 4.65
C GLY A 108 -17.64 -14.56 3.26
N ARG A 109 -17.23 -13.54 2.50
CA ARG A 109 -17.81 -13.16 1.19
C ARG A 109 -17.05 -13.73 -0.01
N LEU A 110 -15.94 -14.43 0.23
CA LEU A 110 -15.15 -15.07 -0.82
C LEU A 110 -15.33 -16.58 -0.81
N GLU A 111 -15.57 -17.15 -1.98
CA GLU A 111 -15.42 -18.57 -2.21
C GLU A 111 -13.93 -18.90 -2.36
N LEU A 112 -13.40 -19.70 -1.43
CA LEU A 112 -12.02 -20.17 -1.45
C LEU A 112 -11.94 -21.66 -1.85
N PRO A 113 -10.85 -22.11 -2.48
CA PRO A 113 -9.70 -21.33 -2.94
C PRO A 113 -10.02 -20.41 -4.13
N MET A 114 -9.33 -19.27 -4.19
CA MET A 114 -9.30 -18.47 -5.41
C MET A 114 -8.73 -19.29 -6.58
N LYS A 115 -9.38 -19.20 -7.75
CA LYS A 115 -8.95 -19.96 -8.94
C LYS A 115 -7.86 -19.24 -9.75
N ASN A 116 -7.90 -17.91 -9.77
CA ASN A 116 -7.01 -17.02 -10.53
C ASN A 116 -7.06 -15.58 -9.96
N HIS A 117 -6.33 -14.66 -10.58
CA HIS A 117 -6.27 -13.24 -10.20
C HIS A 117 -7.39 -12.38 -10.80
N GLY A 118 -8.37 -12.97 -11.51
CA GLY A 118 -9.39 -12.22 -12.23
C GLY A 118 -10.25 -11.33 -11.33
N TYR A 119 -10.58 -11.79 -10.12
CA TYR A 119 -11.32 -10.96 -9.16
C TYR A 119 -10.46 -9.82 -8.59
N LEU A 120 -9.15 -10.06 -8.39
CA LEU A 120 -8.22 -8.99 -8.02
C LEU A 120 -8.20 -7.90 -9.10
N TYR A 121 -8.16 -8.28 -10.38
CA TYR A 121 -8.14 -7.34 -11.49
C TYR A 121 -9.46 -6.58 -11.62
N GLU A 122 -10.58 -7.24 -11.29
CA GLU A 122 -11.88 -6.58 -11.20
C GLU A 122 -11.91 -5.52 -10.09
N ILE A 123 -11.28 -5.78 -8.94
CA ILE A 123 -11.19 -4.79 -7.86
C ILE A 123 -10.28 -3.64 -8.29
N ILE A 124 -9.08 -3.94 -8.83
CA ILE A 124 -8.10 -2.93 -9.28
C ILE A 124 -8.70 -2.00 -10.36
N SER A 125 -9.51 -2.49 -11.29
CA SER A 125 -10.15 -1.64 -12.31
C SER A 125 -11.10 -0.59 -11.72
N GLY A 126 -11.64 -0.87 -10.52
CA GLY A 126 -12.43 0.05 -9.71
C GLY A 126 -11.60 1.04 -8.89
N TYR A 127 -10.27 0.91 -8.85
CA TYR A 127 -9.41 1.81 -8.08
C TYR A 127 -9.57 3.26 -8.57
N ARG A 128 -9.76 4.16 -7.61
CA ARG A 128 -9.71 5.60 -7.83
C ARG A 128 -8.68 6.12 -6.85
N ARG A 129 -7.63 6.76 -7.36
CA ARG A 129 -6.65 7.44 -6.50
C ARG A 129 -7.44 8.47 -5.70
N THR A 130 -7.64 8.21 -4.41
CA THR A 130 -8.13 9.24 -3.50
C THR A 130 -7.12 10.36 -3.57
N ALA A 131 -7.54 11.55 -4.02
CA ALA A 131 -6.75 12.75 -3.93
C ALA A 131 -6.65 13.10 -2.44
N MET A 132 -5.79 12.40 -1.71
CA MET A 132 -5.30 12.94 -0.47
C MET A 132 -4.45 14.13 -0.86
N VAL A 133 -4.97 15.32 -0.55
CA VAL A 133 -4.28 16.59 -0.73
C VAL A 133 -2.85 16.38 -0.25
N THR A 134 -1.89 16.42 -1.17
CA THR A 134 -0.48 16.58 -0.86
C THR A 134 -0.33 17.98 -0.27
N ALA A 135 -0.70 18.15 0.99
CA ALA A 135 -0.21 19.25 1.79
C ALA A 135 1.19 18.87 2.26
N SER A 136 2.14 18.87 1.33
CA SER A 136 3.51 19.24 1.64
C SER A 136 4.27 19.60 0.36
N GLU A 137 4.72 20.84 0.37
CA GLU A 137 5.82 21.41 -0.41
C GLU A 137 5.69 21.49 -1.94
N ALA A 138 4.92 22.50 -2.36
CA ALA A 138 5.34 23.33 -3.48
C ALA A 138 5.17 24.82 -3.12
N THR A 139 6.30 25.51 -3.03
CA THR A 139 6.46 26.96 -3.22
C THR A 139 6.12 27.86 -2.02
N SER A 140 7.04 27.92 -1.06
CA SER A 140 7.28 29.16 -0.30
C SER A 140 8.28 30.04 -1.07
N THR A 141 7.76 30.76 -2.06
CA THR A 141 8.33 32.04 -2.49
C THR A 141 7.24 33.08 -2.26
N PRO A 142 7.30 33.92 -1.21
CA PRO A 142 6.37 35.02 -1.07
C PRO A 142 6.76 36.09 -2.10
N ARG A 143 6.01 36.16 -3.20
CA ARG A 143 5.95 37.35 -4.04
C ARG A 143 5.04 38.36 -3.31
N PRO A 144 5.42 39.65 -3.20
CA PRO A 144 4.77 40.58 -2.30
C PRO A 144 3.33 40.87 -2.76
N ALA A 145 2.38 40.62 -1.86
CA ALA A 145 1.02 41.13 -1.99
C ALA A 145 1.05 42.62 -1.62
N GLY A 146 0.61 43.47 -2.55
CA GLY A 146 0.37 44.88 -2.29
C GLY A 146 -0.70 45.05 -1.21
N GLY A 147 -0.27 45.46 -0.02
CA GLY A 147 -1.13 45.93 1.05
C GLY A 147 -1.27 47.45 0.98
N ALA A 148 -2.52 47.92 0.96
CA ALA A 148 -2.84 49.33 1.09
C ALA A 148 -2.19 49.96 2.34
N PRO A 149 -1.79 51.25 2.29
CA PRO A 149 -1.07 51.88 3.40
C PRO A 149 -1.94 51.96 4.66
N SER A 150 -1.39 51.46 5.76
CA SER A 150 -1.99 51.56 7.10
C SER A 150 -1.97 53.02 7.56
N LYS A 151 -3.14 53.56 7.92
CA LYS A 151 -3.37 54.93 8.41
C LYS A 151 -2.61 55.28 9.70
N THR A 152 -2.03 54.29 10.38
CA THR A 152 -1.23 54.49 11.59
C THR A 152 0.17 55.04 11.26
N MET A 153 0.74 54.72 10.09
CA MET A 153 2.08 55.18 9.69
C MET A 153 2.07 56.63 9.14
N GLU A 154 0.97 57.06 8.52
CA GLU A 154 0.79 58.45 8.09
C GLU A 154 0.68 59.43 9.27
N GLY A 155 0.07 59.00 10.39
CA GLY A 155 -0.02 59.82 11.60
C GLY A 155 1.33 60.11 12.25
N ILE A 156 2.27 59.15 12.21
CA ILE A 156 3.60 59.29 12.82
C ILE A 156 4.48 60.26 11.99
N ALA A 157 4.40 60.19 10.66
CA ALA A 157 5.13 61.11 9.77
C ALA A 157 4.61 62.56 9.78
N ALA A 158 3.34 62.78 10.21
CA ALA A 158 2.79 64.12 10.41
C ALA A 158 3.26 64.74 11.74
N LEU A 159 3.42 63.92 12.79
CA LEU A 159 3.92 64.36 14.10
C LEU A 159 5.40 64.75 14.04
N GLU A 160 6.24 64.05 13.27
CA GLU A 160 7.66 64.42 13.11
C GLU A 160 7.86 65.73 12.35
N ARG A 161 6.97 66.06 11.40
CA ARG A 161 7.00 67.34 10.68
C ARG A 161 6.63 68.54 11.56
N LEU A 162 5.77 68.35 12.56
CA LEU A 162 5.45 69.37 13.56
C LEU A 162 6.58 69.60 14.58
N ARG A 163 7.46 68.62 14.79
CA ARG A 163 8.60 68.72 15.72
C ARG A 163 9.77 69.52 15.14
N HIS A 164 9.93 69.56 13.82
CA HIS A 164 11.05 70.23 13.14
C HIS A 164 10.68 71.55 12.46
N GLY A 165 9.47 72.07 12.68
CA GLY A 165 8.96 73.33 12.13
C GLY A 165 8.87 74.47 13.15
N ARG A 166 9.93 74.72 13.93
CA ARG A 166 10.09 75.97 14.71
C ARG A 166 11.55 76.41 14.71
#